data_AF-A0A953WIA9-F1
#
_entry.id   AF-A0A953WIA9-F1
#
_cell.length_a   1.000
_cell.length_b   1.000
_cell.length_c   1.000
_cell.angle_alpha   90.00
_cell.angle_beta   90.00
_cell.angle_gamma   90.00
#
_symmetry.space_group_name_H-M   'P 1'
#
loop_
_entity.id
_entity.type
_entity.pdbx_description
1 polymer ?
#
loop_
_entity_poly.entity_id
_entity_poly.type
_entity_poly.pdbx_seq_one_letter_code
_entity_poly.pdbx_strand_id
1 'polypeptide(L)'
;WVIGSYHNIFRVGAILQDQGFWIQNDVIWLKSNPMPNFKGTRFQNAHETLIWAGKSEQSKCTFNYDALKVFNEDKQMRSDWMIPLCTGGERLKDEAGKKAHPTQKPEGLLHRVLLATTNPGDTVLDPFSGTGTTAAAAKRLGRNYVGIERDETYVRLSRARLKAIEPINGEDLETEKSKKSLPRVPFGALLESGWLKPGDRLFSPQRRYQARIRVDGSLTTGNHSGSIHRLGAHVQQAPACNGWTYWHYETEKRDLAPIDLLRRRYREEMGLN
;
A
#
# COMPACT_ATOMS: atom_id res chain seq x y z
N TRP A 1 8.26 -10.86 5.98
CA TRP A 1 7.08 -11.24 6.78
C TRP A 1 7.38 -12.51 7.54
N VAL A 2 6.90 -12.61 8.78
CA VAL A 2 6.85 -13.87 9.54
C VAL A 2 5.47 -14.02 10.17
N ILE A 3 5.00 -15.24 10.39
CA ILE A 3 3.68 -15.54 10.96
C ILE A 3 3.86 -16.54 12.09
N GLY A 4 3.21 -16.29 13.22
CA GLY A 4 3.31 -17.17 14.38
C GLY A 4 2.15 -17.02 15.35
N SER A 5 2.14 -17.92 16.31
CA SER A 5 1.26 -17.82 17.48
C SER A 5 2.05 -17.31 18.67
N TYR A 6 1.38 -17.09 19.81
CA TYR A 6 2.05 -16.69 21.06
C TYR A 6 3.17 -17.65 21.49
N HIS A 7 3.16 -18.92 21.05
CA HIS A 7 4.20 -19.90 21.38
C HIS A 7 5.59 -19.53 20.84
N ASN A 8 5.65 -18.81 19.72
CA ASN A 8 6.91 -18.54 19.02
C ASN A 8 7.10 -17.10 18.58
N ILE A 9 6.03 -16.33 18.33
CA ILE A 9 6.14 -15.05 17.63
C ILE A 9 6.98 -14.01 18.39
N PHE A 10 6.96 -14.03 19.72
CA PHE A 10 7.79 -13.13 20.53
C PHE A 10 9.29 -13.42 20.38
N ARG A 11 9.65 -14.71 20.31
CA ARG A 11 11.05 -15.14 20.09
C ARG A 11 11.50 -14.75 18.69
N VAL A 12 10.65 -14.97 17.68
CA VAL A 12 10.95 -14.60 16.30
C VAL A 12 11.09 -13.07 16.16
N GLY A 13 10.20 -12.30 16.79
CA GLY A 13 10.26 -10.84 16.78
C GLY A 13 11.55 -10.29 17.39
N ALA A 14 11.94 -10.78 18.56
CA ALA A 14 13.20 -10.41 19.20
C ALA A 14 14.41 -10.72 18.30
N ILE A 15 14.49 -11.94 17.77
CA ILE A 15 15.57 -12.34 16.86
C ILE A 15 15.61 -11.46 15.61
N LEU A 16 14.47 -11.10 15.02
CA LEU A 16 14.45 -10.19 13.87
C LEU A 16 15.10 -8.83 14.20
N GLN A 17 14.75 -8.24 15.34
CA GLN A 17 15.32 -6.96 15.78
C GLN A 17 16.81 -7.09 16.08
N ASP A 18 17.24 -8.16 16.77
CA ASP A 18 18.65 -8.43 17.06
C ASP A 18 19.48 -8.63 15.77
N GLN A 19 18.87 -9.14 14.70
CA GLN A 19 19.48 -9.27 13.37
C GLN A 19 19.44 -7.97 12.54
N GLY A 20 18.97 -6.86 13.12
CA GLY A 20 18.94 -5.55 12.48
C GLY A 20 17.75 -5.30 11.54
N PHE A 21 16.75 -6.20 11.50
CA PHE A 21 15.52 -5.92 10.78
C PHE A 21 14.70 -4.84 11.49
N TRP A 22 14.08 -3.96 10.71
CA TRP A 22 13.23 -2.90 11.24
C TRP A 22 11.77 -3.25 11.10
N ILE A 23 11.09 -3.52 12.22
CA ILE A 23 9.67 -3.84 12.23
C ILE A 23 8.86 -2.60 11.77
N GLN A 24 8.05 -2.79 10.74
CA GLN A 24 7.14 -1.77 10.22
C GLN A 24 5.79 -1.85 10.91
N ASN A 25 5.22 -3.06 11.00
CA ASN A 25 3.98 -3.34 11.70
C ASN A 25 3.98 -4.79 12.22
N ASP A 26 3.38 -4.98 13.38
CA ASP A 26 2.70 -6.23 13.70
C ASP A 26 1.26 -6.17 13.18
N VAL A 27 0.79 -7.30 12.65
CA VAL A 27 -0.55 -7.44 12.08
C VAL A 27 -1.22 -8.65 12.72
N ILE A 28 -2.44 -8.45 13.22
CA ILE A 28 -3.23 -9.48 13.87
C ILE A 28 -4.19 -10.09 12.85
N TRP A 29 -3.98 -11.35 12.51
CA TRP A 29 -4.96 -12.12 11.76
C TRP A 29 -6.03 -12.64 12.72
N LEU A 30 -7.19 -11.99 12.71
CA LEU A 30 -8.40 -12.41 13.41
C LEU A 30 -9.11 -13.50 12.60
N LYS A 31 -9.24 -14.69 13.18
CA LYS A 31 -9.91 -15.84 12.57
C LYS A 31 -11.42 -15.62 12.73
N SER A 32 -12.17 -15.53 11.63
CA SER A 32 -13.63 -15.34 11.70
C SER A 32 -14.38 -16.60 12.16
N ASN A 33 -13.79 -17.78 11.95
CA ASN A 33 -14.33 -19.08 12.34
C ASN A 33 -13.29 -19.91 13.13
N PRO A 34 -12.81 -19.44 14.29
CA PRO A 34 -11.79 -20.16 15.05
C PRO A 34 -12.36 -21.44 15.67
N MET A 35 -11.50 -22.45 15.83
CA MET A 35 -11.88 -23.68 16.53
C MET A 35 -12.25 -23.37 17.99
N PRO A 36 -13.38 -23.87 18.52
CA PRO A 36 -13.77 -23.65 19.92
C PRO A 36 -12.76 -24.20 20.93
N ASN A 37 -12.67 -23.57 22.09
CA ASN A 37 -11.95 -24.14 23.23
C ASN A 37 -12.90 -25.06 24.02
N PHE A 38 -12.78 -26.37 23.81
CA PHE A 38 -13.66 -27.35 24.46
C PHE A 38 -13.31 -27.64 25.92
N LYS A 39 -12.09 -27.32 26.37
CA LYS A 39 -11.64 -27.62 27.74
C LYS A 39 -11.98 -26.51 28.75
N GLY A 40 -12.35 -25.31 28.28
CA GLY A 40 -12.73 -24.19 29.15
C GLY A 40 -11.62 -23.64 30.05
N THR A 41 -10.35 -23.98 29.80
CA THR A 41 -9.22 -23.61 30.67
C THR A 41 -8.50 -22.33 30.26
N ARG A 42 -8.76 -21.83 29.05
CA ARG A 42 -8.11 -20.65 28.47
C ARG A 42 -9.06 -19.95 27.51
N PHE A 43 -8.74 -18.71 27.15
CA PHE A 43 -9.40 -18.03 26.03
C PHE A 43 -9.27 -18.82 24.73
N GLN A 44 -10.25 -18.64 23.84
CA GLN A 44 -10.22 -19.22 22.51
C GLN A 44 -9.06 -18.63 21.71
N ASN A 45 -8.25 -19.48 21.07
CA ASN A 45 -7.16 -19.02 20.22
C ASN A 45 -7.70 -18.54 18.86
N ALA A 46 -8.22 -17.31 18.85
CA ALA A 46 -8.94 -16.71 17.73
C ALA A 46 -8.05 -15.83 16.83
N HIS A 47 -6.74 -15.77 17.03
CA HIS A 47 -5.85 -15.02 16.16
C HIS A 47 -4.47 -15.66 15.99
N GLU A 48 -3.71 -15.13 15.04
CA GLU A 48 -2.26 -15.30 14.89
C GLU A 48 -1.64 -13.93 14.60
N THR A 49 -0.34 -13.78 14.89
CA THR A 49 0.39 -12.53 14.71
C THR A 49 1.35 -12.66 13.53
N LEU A 50 1.31 -11.67 12.66
CA LEU A 50 2.25 -11.48 11.57
C LEU A 50 3.18 -10.31 11.92
N ILE A 51 4.44 -10.40 11.54
CA ILE A 51 5.40 -9.28 11.63
C ILE A 51 5.87 -8.94 10.22
N TRP A 52 5.67 -7.69 9.83
CA TRP A 52 6.28 -7.09 8.65
C TRP A 52 7.49 -6.27 9.06
N ALA A 53 8.64 -6.56 8.45
CA ALA A 53 9.87 -5.86 8.73
C ALA A 53 10.63 -5.56 7.43
N GLY A 54 11.27 -4.39 7.40
CA GLY A 54 12.29 -4.05 6.42
C GLY A 54 13.64 -4.63 6.81
N LYS A 55 14.53 -4.81 5.82
CA LYS A 55 15.88 -5.35 6.04
C LYS A 55 16.74 -4.56 7.04
N SER A 56 16.46 -3.27 7.19
CA SER A 56 17.15 -2.30 8.04
C SER A 56 16.22 -1.11 8.30
N GLU A 57 16.57 -0.23 9.23
CA GLU A 57 15.80 1.00 9.51
C GLU A 57 15.70 1.93 8.28
N GLN A 58 16.74 1.94 7.45
CA GLN A 58 16.79 2.77 6.23
C GLN A 58 16.07 2.13 5.04
N SER A 59 15.51 0.92 5.21
CA SER A 59 14.88 0.18 4.12
C SER A 59 13.62 0.88 3.61
N LYS A 60 13.63 1.23 2.32
CA LYS A 60 12.43 1.68 1.59
C LYS A 60 11.63 0.46 1.14
N CYS A 61 10.75 -0.02 2.01
CA CYS A 61 9.89 -1.16 1.70
C CYS A 61 8.80 -0.75 0.71
N THR A 62 8.48 -1.65 -0.24
CA THR A 62 7.27 -1.53 -1.06
C THR A 62 6.04 -1.58 -0.14
N PHE A 63 5.16 -0.60 -0.28
CA PHE A 63 3.87 -0.57 0.40
C PHE A 63 2.82 0.08 -0.50
N ASN A 64 1.91 -0.74 -1.02
CA ASN A 64 0.88 -0.32 -1.96
C ASN A 64 -0.32 0.27 -1.20
N TYR A 65 -0.11 1.43 -0.57
CA TYR A 65 -1.09 2.10 0.29
C TYR A 65 -2.43 2.36 -0.42
N ASP A 66 -2.38 2.99 -1.59
CA ASP A 66 -3.59 3.38 -2.33
C ASP A 66 -4.35 2.12 -2.81
N ALA A 67 -3.65 1.09 -3.29
CA ALA A 67 -4.25 -0.21 -3.61
C ALA A 67 -4.97 -0.85 -2.40
N LEU A 68 -4.34 -0.87 -1.23
CA LEU A 68 -4.95 -1.42 -0.01
C LEU A 68 -6.12 -0.58 0.51
N LYS A 69 -6.10 0.72 0.25
CA LYS A 69 -7.20 1.63 0.59
C LYS A 69 -8.42 1.34 -0.28
N VAL A 70 -8.24 1.21 -1.60
CA VAL A 70 -9.31 0.80 -2.53
C VAL A 70 -9.83 -0.60 -2.19
N PHE A 71 -8.93 -1.54 -1.93
CA PHE A 71 -9.26 -2.91 -1.51
C PHE A 71 -10.10 -2.97 -0.23
N ASN A 72 -10.12 -1.89 0.56
CA ASN A 72 -10.84 -1.78 1.82
C ASN A 72 -11.87 -0.64 1.78
N GLU A 73 -12.58 -0.50 0.65
CA GLU A 73 -13.68 0.45 0.45
C GLU A 73 -13.27 1.91 0.69
N ASP A 74 -12.14 2.31 0.10
CA ASP A 74 -11.51 3.62 0.25
C ASP A 74 -11.15 4.02 1.70
N LYS A 75 -11.12 3.05 2.62
CA LYS A 75 -10.66 3.23 4.01
C LYS A 75 -9.27 2.64 4.16
N GLN A 76 -8.41 3.32 4.90
CA GLN A 76 -7.08 2.83 5.20
C GLN A 76 -7.13 1.43 5.83
N MET A 77 -6.37 0.49 5.25
CA MET A 77 -6.20 -0.85 5.80
C MET A 77 -5.56 -0.76 7.19
N ARG A 78 -6.18 -1.43 8.16
CA ARG A 78 -5.71 -1.48 9.55
C ARG A 78 -4.80 -2.68 9.78
N SER A 79 -4.21 -2.77 10.97
CA SER A 79 -3.37 -3.89 11.40
C SER A 79 -4.17 -5.11 11.90
N ASP A 80 -5.50 -5.04 11.97
CA ASP A 80 -6.40 -6.11 12.38
C ASP A 80 -7.17 -6.68 11.18
N TRP A 81 -6.78 -7.88 10.73
CA TRP A 81 -7.29 -8.52 9.53
C TRP A 81 -8.24 -9.65 9.88
N MET A 82 -9.54 -9.47 9.62
CA MET A 82 -10.53 -10.53 9.75
C MET A 82 -10.54 -11.40 8.48
N ILE A 83 -10.07 -12.64 8.58
CA ILE A 83 -9.97 -13.59 7.45
C ILE A 83 -10.35 -14.99 7.97
N PRO A 84 -11.18 -15.77 7.25
CA PRO A 84 -11.52 -17.13 7.67
C PRO A 84 -10.33 -18.09 7.64
N LEU A 85 -10.44 -19.19 8.37
CA LEU A 85 -9.53 -20.31 8.27
C LEU A 85 -9.60 -20.97 6.88
N CYS A 86 -8.49 -21.59 6.48
CA CYS A 86 -8.43 -22.43 5.28
C CYS A 86 -9.32 -23.68 5.46
N THR A 87 -10.48 -23.66 4.81
CA THR A 87 -11.54 -24.69 4.90
C THR A 87 -12.16 -24.92 3.52
N GLY A 88 -13.08 -25.88 3.40
CA GLY A 88 -13.76 -26.17 2.14
C GLY A 88 -12.80 -26.64 1.03
N GLY A 89 -13.09 -26.24 -0.22
CA GLY A 89 -12.32 -26.64 -1.40
C GLY A 89 -10.87 -26.11 -1.44
N GLU A 90 -10.56 -25.05 -0.70
CA GLU A 90 -9.19 -24.52 -0.59
C GLU A 90 -8.28 -25.46 0.23
N ARG A 91 -8.88 -26.21 1.18
CA ARG A 91 -8.13 -27.07 2.09
C ARG A 91 -7.72 -28.35 1.38
N LEU A 92 -6.43 -28.51 1.12
CA LEU A 92 -5.93 -29.71 0.45
C LEU A 92 -6.17 -30.96 1.31
N LYS A 93 -6.59 -32.03 0.63
CA LYS A 93 -6.82 -33.33 1.21
C LYS A 93 -5.86 -34.36 0.63
N ASP A 94 -5.50 -35.34 1.44
CA ASP A 94 -4.79 -36.53 0.97
C ASP A 94 -5.74 -37.49 0.25
N GLU A 95 -5.19 -38.61 -0.26
CA GLU A 95 -5.96 -39.65 -0.96
C GLU A 95 -7.06 -40.27 -0.08
N ALA A 96 -6.89 -40.26 1.25
CA ALA A 96 -7.88 -40.73 2.21
C ALA A 96 -8.94 -39.66 2.58
N GLY A 97 -8.91 -38.50 1.93
CA GLY A 97 -9.82 -37.38 2.18
C GLY A 97 -9.55 -36.61 3.49
N LYS A 98 -8.44 -36.91 4.18
CA LYS A 98 -8.01 -36.21 5.41
C LYS A 98 -7.22 -34.96 5.06
N LYS A 99 -7.08 -34.06 6.04
CA LYS A 99 -6.33 -32.79 5.86
C LYS A 99 -4.87 -33.12 5.54
N ALA A 100 -4.41 -32.74 4.35
CA ALA A 100 -3.05 -33.07 3.90
C ALA A 100 -1.97 -32.34 4.71
N HIS A 101 -2.23 -31.10 5.13
CA HIS A 101 -1.31 -30.30 5.93
C HIS A 101 -2.01 -29.74 7.17
N PRO A 102 -1.40 -29.86 8.38
CA PRO A 102 -2.03 -29.43 9.63
C PRO A 102 -2.21 -27.92 9.69
N THR A 103 -1.23 -27.16 9.19
CA THR A 103 -1.13 -25.70 9.37
C THR A 103 -1.22 -24.90 8.07
N GLN A 104 -1.88 -25.44 7.03
CA GLN A 104 -2.12 -24.73 5.76
C GLN A 104 -2.78 -23.37 6.03
N LYS A 105 -2.15 -22.30 5.53
CA LYS A 105 -2.65 -20.93 5.65
C LYS A 105 -3.67 -20.63 4.55
N PRO A 106 -4.67 -19.75 4.82
CA PRO A 106 -5.66 -19.34 3.83
C PRO A 106 -5.03 -18.46 2.75
N GLU A 107 -5.36 -18.69 1.47
CA GLU A 107 -4.87 -17.88 0.35
C GLU A 107 -5.20 -16.40 0.52
N GLY A 108 -6.37 -16.06 1.07
CA GLY A 108 -6.76 -14.66 1.29
C GLY A 108 -5.80 -13.88 2.19
N LEU A 109 -5.14 -14.55 3.14
CA LEU A 109 -4.11 -13.92 3.98
C LEU A 109 -2.86 -13.59 3.16
N LEU A 110 -2.38 -14.54 2.35
CA LEU A 110 -1.18 -14.36 1.53
C LEU A 110 -1.44 -13.41 0.37
N HIS A 111 -2.64 -13.42 -0.21
CA HIS A 111 -3.08 -12.44 -1.19
C HIS A 111 -2.90 -11.02 -0.65
N ARG A 112 -3.40 -10.75 0.56
CA ARG A 112 -3.29 -9.42 1.18
C ARG A 112 -1.84 -9.04 1.47
N VAL A 113 -1.01 -9.97 1.95
CA VAL A 113 0.43 -9.76 2.18
C VAL A 113 1.14 -9.35 0.87
N LEU A 114 0.90 -10.10 -0.20
CA LEU A 114 1.55 -9.87 -1.48
C LEU A 114 1.06 -8.59 -2.16
N LEU A 115 -0.26 -8.36 -2.16
CA LEU A 115 -0.85 -7.12 -2.66
C LEU A 115 -0.29 -5.90 -1.92
N ALA A 116 -0.12 -6.00 -0.60
CA ALA A 116 0.39 -4.92 0.24
C ALA A 116 1.85 -4.56 -0.05
N THR A 117 2.71 -5.56 -0.25
CA THR A 117 4.17 -5.38 -0.10
C THR A 117 5.02 -5.86 -1.27
N THR A 118 4.39 -6.18 -2.41
CA THR A 118 5.08 -6.58 -3.65
C THR A 118 4.38 -6.01 -4.87
N ASN A 119 5.10 -5.88 -5.98
CA ASN A 119 4.58 -5.54 -7.30
C ASN A 119 4.52 -6.79 -8.20
N PRO A 120 3.69 -6.79 -9.25
CA PRO A 120 3.80 -7.78 -10.32
C PRO A 120 5.24 -7.93 -10.81
N GLY A 121 5.68 -9.17 -11.02
CA GLY A 121 7.07 -9.50 -11.40
C GLY A 121 8.05 -9.64 -10.25
N ASP A 122 7.75 -9.13 -9.04
CA ASP A 122 8.62 -9.34 -7.87
C ASP A 122 8.76 -10.83 -7.53
N THR A 123 9.90 -11.21 -6.94
CA THR A 123 10.16 -12.58 -6.51
C THR A 123 9.92 -12.75 -5.01
N VAL A 124 9.10 -13.73 -4.64
CA VAL A 124 8.75 -14.06 -3.26
C VAL A 124 9.42 -15.37 -2.83
N LEU A 125 10.24 -15.31 -1.78
CA LEU A 125 10.83 -16.50 -1.15
C LEU A 125 9.97 -16.96 0.04
N ASP A 126 9.62 -18.24 0.06
CA ASP A 126 9.03 -18.92 1.21
C ASP A 126 9.92 -20.12 1.64
N PRO A 127 10.69 -19.99 2.73
CA PRO A 127 11.56 -21.05 3.20
C PRO A 127 10.83 -22.21 3.89
N PHE A 128 9.52 -22.08 4.16
CA PHE A 128 8.68 -23.10 4.80
C PHE A 128 7.38 -23.27 4.01
N SER A 129 7.53 -23.56 2.71
CA SER A 129 6.45 -23.43 1.75
C SER A 129 5.29 -24.41 1.94
N GLY A 130 5.49 -25.55 2.61
CA GLY A 130 4.46 -26.55 2.88
C GLY A 130 3.74 -26.96 1.61
N THR A 131 2.41 -26.87 1.60
CA THR A 131 1.58 -27.14 0.41
C THR A 131 1.46 -25.96 -0.56
N GLY A 132 2.37 -24.99 -0.48
CA GLY A 132 2.58 -23.94 -1.46
C GLY A 132 1.55 -22.82 -1.48
N THR A 133 0.96 -22.42 -0.34
CA THR A 133 -0.02 -21.31 -0.31
C THR A 133 0.62 -19.99 -0.78
N THR A 134 1.85 -19.68 -0.37
CA THR A 134 2.55 -18.46 -0.81
C THR A 134 2.79 -18.46 -2.31
N ALA A 135 3.28 -19.59 -2.84
CA ALA A 135 3.49 -19.79 -4.27
C ALA A 135 2.18 -19.69 -5.07
N ALA A 136 1.08 -20.25 -4.57
CA ALA A 136 -0.23 -20.18 -5.19
C ALA A 136 -0.73 -18.72 -5.30
N ALA A 137 -0.66 -17.97 -4.20
CA ALA A 137 -1.03 -16.55 -4.19
C ALA A 137 -0.11 -15.72 -5.09
N ALA A 138 1.21 -15.97 -5.07
CA ALA A 138 2.19 -15.30 -5.91
C ALA A 138 1.91 -15.55 -7.39
N LYS A 139 1.70 -16.81 -7.80
CA LYS A 139 1.39 -17.17 -9.19
C LYS A 139 0.12 -16.49 -9.67
N ARG A 140 -0.95 -16.53 -8.88
CA ARG A 140 -2.22 -15.85 -9.21
C ARG A 140 -2.04 -14.36 -9.44
N LEU A 141 -1.27 -13.73 -8.56
CA LEU A 141 -1.00 -12.29 -8.60
C LEU A 141 0.13 -11.91 -9.58
N GLY A 142 0.60 -12.80 -10.45
CA GLY A 142 1.66 -12.46 -11.40
C GLY A 142 3.01 -12.10 -10.75
N ARG A 143 3.33 -12.71 -9.60
CA ARG A 143 4.64 -12.63 -8.93
C ARG A 143 5.43 -13.91 -9.20
N ASN A 144 6.76 -13.75 -9.28
CA ASN A 144 7.68 -14.88 -9.24
C ASN A 144 7.75 -15.44 -7.83
N TYR A 145 8.09 -16.73 -7.68
CA TYR A 145 8.20 -17.34 -6.36
C TYR A 145 9.29 -18.41 -6.30
N VAL A 146 9.83 -18.59 -5.10
CA VAL A 146 10.74 -19.68 -4.73
C VAL A 146 10.21 -20.28 -3.43
N GLY A 147 9.83 -21.56 -3.46
CA GLY A 147 9.40 -22.30 -2.28
C GLY A 147 10.42 -23.35 -1.90
N ILE A 148 10.77 -23.41 -0.61
CA ILE A 148 11.61 -24.47 -0.04
C ILE A 148 10.74 -25.30 0.90
N GLU A 149 10.79 -26.62 0.74
CA GLU A 149 10.07 -27.58 1.57
C GLU A 149 10.88 -28.87 1.66
N ARG A 150 10.95 -29.46 2.86
CA ARG A 150 11.70 -30.69 3.12
C ARG A 150 10.87 -31.94 2.86
N ASP A 151 9.55 -31.86 3.06
CA ASP A 151 8.64 -33.00 2.92
C ASP A 151 8.22 -33.16 1.46
N GLU A 152 8.68 -34.25 0.83
CA GLU A 152 8.37 -34.55 -0.57
C GLU A 152 6.88 -34.68 -0.85
N THR A 153 6.07 -35.10 0.12
CA THR A 153 4.61 -35.18 -0.03
C THR A 153 4.00 -33.80 -0.16
N TYR A 154 4.46 -32.84 0.65
CA TYR A 154 4.01 -31.45 0.55
C TYR A 154 4.48 -30.80 -0.75
N VAL A 155 5.70 -31.11 -1.21
CA VAL A 155 6.20 -30.67 -2.52
C VAL A 155 5.32 -31.19 -3.66
N ARG A 156 4.94 -32.48 -3.65
CA ARG A 156 4.06 -33.05 -4.68
C ARG A 156 2.69 -32.35 -4.71
N LEU A 157 2.08 -32.16 -3.54
CA LEU A 157 0.80 -31.46 -3.41
C LEU A 157 0.88 -30.00 -3.86
N SER A 158 1.95 -29.30 -3.49
CA SER A 158 2.22 -27.93 -3.93
C SER A 158 2.32 -27.85 -5.46
N ARG A 159 3.10 -28.73 -6.10
CA ARG A 159 3.24 -28.76 -7.56
C ARG A 159 1.91 -29.02 -8.27
N ALA A 160 1.12 -29.97 -7.78
CA ALA A 160 -0.21 -30.27 -8.34
C ALA A 160 -1.15 -29.05 -8.24
N ARG A 161 -1.20 -28.41 -7.07
CA ARG A 161 -1.95 -27.16 -6.86
C ARG A 161 -1.50 -26.06 -7.80
N LEU A 162 -0.20 -25.83 -7.93
CA LEU A 162 0.37 -24.77 -8.78
C LEU A 162 0.09 -25.01 -10.26
N LYS A 163 0.04 -26.26 -10.71
CA LYS A 163 -0.30 -26.61 -12.10
C LYS A 163 -1.74 -26.22 -12.46
N ALA A 164 -2.67 -26.30 -11.50
CA ALA A 164 -4.09 -25.97 -11.71
C ALA A 164 -4.42 -24.48 -11.62
N ILE A 165 -3.43 -23.62 -11.30
CA ILE A 165 -3.64 -22.18 -11.17
C ILE A 165 -3.36 -21.50 -12.50
N GLU A 166 -4.37 -20.83 -13.04
CA GLU A 166 -4.21 -19.84 -14.11
C GLU A 166 -3.78 -18.50 -13.50
N PRO A 167 -2.67 -17.89 -13.98
CA PRO A 167 -2.24 -16.57 -13.53
C PRO A 167 -3.16 -15.48 -14.08
N ILE A 168 -3.39 -14.43 -13.29
CA ILE A 168 -3.98 -13.18 -13.78
C ILE A 168 -2.93 -12.49 -14.64
N ASN A 169 -3.33 -11.88 -15.78
CA ASN A 169 -2.41 -11.28 -16.74
C ASN A 169 -2.87 -9.89 -17.16
N GLY A 170 -1.95 -9.11 -17.72
CA GLY A 170 -2.26 -7.83 -18.35
C GLY A 170 -2.78 -6.77 -17.37
N GLU A 171 -3.79 -6.02 -17.81
CA GLU A 171 -4.41 -4.91 -17.07
C GLU A 171 -5.06 -5.35 -15.74
N ASP A 172 -5.47 -6.61 -15.63
CA ASP A 172 -6.10 -7.15 -14.40
C ASP A 172 -5.13 -7.26 -13.21
N LEU A 173 -3.81 -7.12 -13.44
CA LEU A 173 -2.79 -7.06 -12.38
C LEU A 173 -2.53 -5.64 -11.89
N GLU A 174 -3.05 -4.62 -12.57
CA GLU A 174 -2.83 -3.24 -12.19
C GLU A 174 -3.54 -2.91 -10.87
N THR A 175 -2.88 -2.08 -10.07
CA THR A 175 -3.39 -1.64 -8.78
C THR A 175 -3.39 -0.13 -8.73
N GLU A 176 -4.30 0.46 -7.96
CA GLU A 176 -4.34 1.91 -7.73
C GLU A 176 -2.96 2.41 -7.28
N LYS A 177 -2.40 3.34 -8.05
CA LYS A 177 -1.08 3.92 -7.79
C LYS A 177 -1.23 5.23 -7.03
N SER A 178 -0.22 5.56 -6.24
CA SER A 178 -0.22 6.81 -5.49
C SER A 178 -0.16 8.02 -6.41
N LYS A 179 -0.93 9.07 -6.11
CA LYS A 179 -0.75 10.38 -6.77
C LYS A 179 0.66 10.95 -6.62
N LYS A 180 1.45 10.41 -5.67
CA LYS A 180 2.88 10.71 -5.49
C LYS A 180 3.79 10.08 -6.55
N SER A 181 3.38 9.00 -7.21
CA SER A 181 4.16 8.38 -8.29
C SER A 181 3.95 9.07 -9.64
N LEU A 182 2.95 9.96 -9.74
CA LEU A 182 2.76 10.79 -10.93
C LEU A 182 3.96 11.71 -11.16
N PRO A 183 4.35 11.97 -12.42
CA PRO A 183 5.38 12.94 -12.74
C PRO A 183 5.15 14.28 -12.03
N ARG A 184 6.24 14.82 -11.47
CA ARG A 184 6.20 16.08 -10.74
C ARG A 184 6.05 17.23 -11.74
N VAL A 185 4.96 17.98 -11.61
CA VAL A 185 4.76 19.25 -12.31
C VAL A 185 5.16 20.39 -11.38
N PRO A 186 6.26 21.12 -11.65
CA PRO A 186 6.61 22.31 -10.88
C PRO A 186 5.63 23.46 -11.21
N PHE A 187 5.45 24.40 -10.28
CA PHE A 187 4.57 25.56 -10.52
C PHE A 187 5.03 26.40 -11.72
N GLY A 188 6.35 26.51 -11.93
CA GLY A 188 6.93 27.19 -13.09
C GLY A 188 6.49 26.62 -14.44
N ALA A 189 6.15 25.32 -14.53
CA ALA A 189 5.66 24.74 -15.78
C ALA A 189 4.34 25.38 -16.24
N LEU A 190 3.49 25.82 -15.29
CA LEU A 190 2.26 26.55 -15.63
C LEU A 190 2.53 27.98 -16.11
N LEU A 191 3.69 28.55 -15.74
CA LEU A 191 4.13 29.86 -16.23
C LEU A 191 4.73 29.73 -17.63
N GLU A 192 5.58 28.73 -17.82
CA GLU A 192 6.23 28.42 -19.10
C GLU A 192 5.19 28.07 -20.19
N SER A 193 4.11 27.37 -19.83
CA SER A 193 3.00 27.08 -20.74
C SER A 193 2.06 28.27 -20.97
N GLY A 194 2.26 29.39 -20.27
CA GLY A 194 1.45 30.60 -20.40
C GLY A 194 0.07 30.53 -19.73
N TRP A 195 -0.21 29.48 -18.95
CA TRP A 195 -1.49 29.30 -18.27
C TRP A 195 -1.66 30.23 -17.07
N LEU A 196 -0.54 30.59 -16.46
CA LEU A 196 -0.41 31.65 -15.48
C LEU A 196 0.70 32.58 -15.92
N LYS A 197 0.60 33.87 -15.60
CA LYS A 197 1.57 34.88 -16.02
C LYS A 197 2.14 35.61 -14.81
N PRO A 198 3.40 36.05 -14.88
CA PRO A 198 3.93 37.02 -13.92
C PRO A 198 3.02 38.25 -13.85
N GLY A 199 2.63 38.65 -12.64
CA GLY A 199 1.67 39.71 -12.41
C GLY A 199 0.27 39.25 -12.04
N ASP A 200 -0.12 38.02 -12.40
CA ASP A 200 -1.41 37.42 -12.06
C ASP A 200 -1.59 37.31 -10.54
N ARG A 201 -2.86 37.34 -10.11
CA ARG A 201 -3.25 37.27 -8.71
C ARG A 201 -3.81 35.90 -8.38
N LEU A 202 -3.29 35.31 -7.30
CA LEU A 202 -3.86 34.13 -6.66
C LEU A 202 -4.50 34.52 -5.34
N PHE A 203 -5.55 33.81 -4.96
CA PHE A 203 -6.39 34.09 -3.80
C PHE A 203 -6.47 32.87 -2.88
N SER A 204 -6.68 33.08 -1.59
CA SER A 204 -7.13 32.02 -0.70
C SER A 204 -8.59 31.63 -0.99
N PRO A 205 -9.09 30.47 -0.53
CA PRO A 205 -10.43 29.99 -0.91
C PRO A 205 -11.57 30.98 -0.58
N GLN A 206 -11.42 31.76 0.50
CA GLN A 206 -12.37 32.80 0.91
C GLN A 206 -11.91 34.23 0.58
N ARG A 207 -10.97 34.40 -0.36
CA ARG A 207 -10.36 35.70 -0.75
C ARG A 207 -9.75 36.52 0.39
N ARG A 208 -9.48 35.91 1.55
CA ARG A 208 -8.86 36.59 2.72
C ARG A 208 -7.43 37.05 2.44
N TYR A 209 -6.70 36.29 1.62
CA TYR A 209 -5.33 36.58 1.26
C TYR A 209 -5.19 36.58 -0.25
N GLN A 210 -4.33 37.47 -0.73
CA GLN A 210 -3.98 37.58 -2.13
C GLN A 210 -2.46 37.53 -2.27
N ALA A 211 -1.97 36.86 -3.30
CA ALA A 211 -0.57 36.87 -3.69
C ALA A 211 -0.43 37.15 -5.19
N ARG A 212 0.67 37.80 -5.57
CA ARG A 212 1.03 38.06 -6.97
C ARG A 212 2.10 37.09 -7.42
N ILE A 213 1.99 36.58 -8.64
CA ILE A 213 2.98 35.70 -9.27
C ILE A 213 4.17 36.53 -9.77
N ARG A 214 5.40 36.07 -9.49
CA ARG A 214 6.66 36.65 -10.00
C ARG A 214 7.20 35.80 -11.16
N VAL A 215 8.20 36.34 -11.87
CA VAL A 215 8.81 35.73 -13.05
C VAL A 215 9.45 34.37 -12.78
N ASP A 216 10.00 34.17 -11.59
CA ASP A 216 10.63 32.93 -11.13
C ASP A 216 9.61 31.90 -10.59
N GLY A 217 8.31 32.18 -10.70
CA GLY A 217 7.25 31.35 -10.13
C GLY A 217 7.07 31.50 -8.62
N SER A 218 7.81 32.39 -7.96
CA SER A 218 7.53 32.72 -6.56
C SER A 218 6.25 33.57 -6.45
N LEU A 219 5.59 33.48 -5.30
CA LEU A 219 4.45 34.32 -4.94
C LEU A 219 4.91 35.42 -3.99
N THR A 220 4.24 36.57 -4.02
CA THR A 220 4.49 37.69 -3.09
C THR A 220 3.20 38.27 -2.52
N THR A 221 3.20 38.59 -1.23
CA THR A 221 2.12 39.31 -0.55
C THR A 221 2.71 40.30 0.45
N GLY A 222 2.44 41.60 0.26
CA GLY A 222 3.14 42.66 0.97
C GLY A 222 4.66 42.49 0.86
N ASN A 223 5.33 42.41 2.01
CA ASN A 223 6.79 42.28 2.12
C ASN A 223 7.29 40.81 2.13
N HIS A 224 6.40 39.83 2.02
CA HIS A 224 6.76 38.41 2.08
C HIS A 224 6.72 37.78 0.69
N SER A 225 7.69 36.89 0.41
CA SER A 225 7.71 36.13 -0.83
C SER A 225 8.27 34.72 -0.65
N GLY A 226 7.90 33.82 -1.56
CA GLY A 226 8.39 32.45 -1.57
C GLY A 226 7.57 31.56 -2.50
N SER A 227 7.89 30.27 -2.52
CA SER A 227 7.08 29.28 -3.28
C SER A 227 5.61 29.28 -2.85
N ILE A 228 4.73 28.72 -3.70
CA ILE A 228 3.30 28.54 -3.40
C ILE A 228 3.04 27.87 -2.04
N HIS A 229 3.94 26.99 -1.58
CA HIS A 229 3.86 26.29 -0.31
C HIS A 229 4.29 27.17 0.87
N ARG A 230 5.48 27.78 0.79
CA ARG A 230 6.03 28.60 1.88
C ARG A 230 5.16 29.83 2.13
N LEU A 231 4.73 30.52 1.07
CA LEU A 231 3.87 31.69 1.24
C LEU A 231 2.49 31.30 1.76
N GLY A 232 1.93 30.18 1.28
CA GLY A 232 0.66 29.65 1.77
C GLY A 232 0.71 29.29 3.26
N ALA A 233 1.80 28.70 3.72
CA ALA A 233 2.02 28.39 5.12
C ALA A 233 2.14 29.67 5.98
N HIS A 234 2.91 30.65 5.48
CA HIS A 234 3.11 31.94 6.13
C HIS A 234 1.80 32.70 6.35
N VAL A 235 0.95 32.85 5.32
CA VAL A 235 -0.31 33.61 5.45
C VAL A 235 -1.34 32.90 6.33
N GLN A 236 -1.24 31.57 6.48
CA GLN A 236 -2.09 30.78 7.38
C GLN A 236 -1.53 30.66 8.80
N GLN A 237 -0.31 31.14 9.05
CA GLN A 237 0.43 30.90 10.29
C GLN A 237 0.52 29.39 10.63
N ALA A 238 0.71 28.56 9.60
CA ALA A 238 0.75 27.10 9.71
C ALA A 238 2.17 26.56 9.45
N PRO A 239 2.55 25.41 10.02
CA PRO A 239 3.89 24.83 9.79
C PRO A 239 4.09 24.33 8.36
N ALA A 240 3.01 24.00 7.65
CA ALA A 240 3.05 23.55 6.26
C ALA A 240 1.77 23.93 5.50
N CYS A 241 1.87 24.03 4.18
CA CYS A 241 0.73 24.27 3.29
C CYS A 241 0.90 23.57 1.94
N ASN A 242 -0.15 22.90 1.48
CA ASN A 242 -0.26 22.48 0.09
C ASN A 242 -0.75 23.65 -0.78
N GLY A 243 0.19 24.40 -1.36
CA GLY A 243 -0.10 25.56 -2.19
C GLY A 243 -0.99 25.25 -3.41
N TRP A 244 -0.95 24.03 -3.93
CA TRP A 244 -1.76 23.62 -5.09
C TRP A 244 -3.26 23.68 -4.82
N THR A 245 -3.67 23.28 -3.61
CA THR A 245 -5.09 23.26 -3.20
C THR A 245 -5.49 24.53 -2.46
N TYR A 246 -4.53 25.26 -1.89
CA TYR A 246 -4.79 26.49 -1.15
C TYR A 246 -4.99 27.70 -2.07
N TRP A 247 -4.09 27.90 -3.04
CA TRP A 247 -4.15 29.05 -3.93
C TRP A 247 -5.14 28.82 -5.08
N HIS A 248 -5.95 29.83 -5.33
CA HIS A 248 -6.98 29.83 -6.38
C HIS A 248 -6.68 30.94 -7.38
N TYR A 249 -6.87 30.67 -8.67
CA TYR A 249 -6.91 31.69 -9.70
C TYR A 249 -8.38 32.07 -9.96
N GLU A 250 -8.59 33.27 -10.48
CA GLU A 250 -9.92 33.72 -10.89
C GLU A 250 -10.17 33.29 -12.34
N THR A 251 -11.26 32.58 -12.57
CA THR A 251 -11.69 32.14 -13.91
C THR A 251 -12.35 33.30 -14.68
N GLU A 252 -12.57 33.13 -15.98
CA GLU A 252 -13.28 34.12 -16.81
C GLU A 252 -14.69 34.46 -16.27
N LYS A 253 -15.34 33.51 -15.59
CA LYS A 253 -16.64 33.68 -14.95
C LYS A 253 -16.56 34.36 -13.56
N ARG A 254 -15.37 34.80 -13.14
CA ARG A 254 -15.04 35.37 -11.82
C ARG A 254 -15.17 34.42 -10.63
N ASP A 255 -15.34 33.13 -10.90
CA ASP A 255 -15.28 32.08 -9.88
C ASP A 255 -13.82 31.76 -9.52
N LEU A 256 -13.59 31.37 -8.26
CA LEU A 256 -12.29 30.88 -7.81
C LEU A 256 -12.13 29.40 -8.09
N ALA A 257 -11.02 29.04 -8.72
CA ALA A 257 -10.64 27.66 -9.00
C ALA A 257 -9.23 27.36 -8.45
N PRO A 258 -9.00 26.24 -7.74
CA PRO A 258 -7.68 25.91 -7.21
C PRO A 258 -6.68 25.70 -8.36
N ILE A 259 -5.44 26.17 -8.18
CA ILE A 259 -4.39 26.00 -9.19
C ILE A 259 -4.03 24.52 -9.44
N ASP A 260 -4.42 23.60 -8.55
CA ASP A 260 -4.33 22.16 -8.79
C ASP A 260 -5.13 21.68 -10.02
N LEU A 261 -6.20 22.39 -10.40
CA LEU A 261 -6.93 22.09 -11.65
C LEU A 261 -6.06 22.33 -12.88
N LEU A 262 -5.29 23.41 -12.87
CA LEU A 262 -4.32 23.71 -13.93
C LEU A 262 -3.21 22.64 -13.94
N ARG A 263 -2.72 22.24 -12.77
CA ARG A 263 -1.74 21.14 -12.68
C ARG A 263 -2.25 19.83 -13.29
N ARG A 264 -3.53 19.49 -13.06
CA ARG A 264 -4.14 18.27 -13.61
C ARG A 264 -4.27 18.32 -15.12
N ARG A 265 -4.85 19.40 -15.66
CA ARG A 265 -4.97 19.57 -17.11
C ARG A 265 -3.60 19.58 -17.80
N TYR A 266 -2.58 20.18 -17.18
CA TYR A 266 -1.22 20.16 -17.71
C TYR A 266 -0.67 18.73 -17.83
N ARG A 267 -0.98 17.85 -16.87
CA ARG A 267 -0.59 16.44 -16.96
C ARG A 267 -1.29 15.72 -18.11
N GLU A 268 -2.58 15.97 -18.29
CA GLU A 268 -3.36 15.39 -19.37
C GLU A 268 -2.80 15.79 -20.74
N GLU A 269 -2.52 17.08 -20.96
CA GLU A 269 -1.95 17.57 -22.22
C GLU A 269 -0.54 17.03 -22.51
N MET A 270 0.26 16.81 -21.46
CA MET A 270 1.64 16.32 -21.59
C MET A 270 1.76 14.79 -21.52
N GLY A 271 0.64 14.06 -21.41
CA GLY A 271 0.63 12.59 -21.27
C GLY A 271 1.29 12.08 -19.99
N LEU A 272 1.24 12.87 -18.90
CA LEU A 272 1.87 12.60 -17.60
C LEU A 272 0.88 11.97 -16.59
N ASN A 273 -0.08 11.19 -17.07
CA ASN A 273 -1.13 10.55 -16.26
C ASN A 273 -0.72 9.20 -15.69
#